data_AF-A0A918C9S0-F1
#
_entry.id   AF-A0A918C9S0-F1
#
_cell.length_a   1.000
_cell.length_b   1.000
_cell.length_c   1.000
_cell.angle_alpha   90.00
_cell.angle_beta   90.00
_cell.angle_gamma   90.00
#
_symmetry.space_group_name_H-M   'P 1'
#
loop_
_entity.id
_entity.type
_entity.pdbx_description
1 polymer ?
#
loop_
_entity_poly.entity_id
_entity_poly.type
_entity_poly.pdbx_seq_one_letter_code
_entity_poly.pdbx_strand_id
1 'polypeptide(L)'
;MPTLHLSGPLGTSLSVEVEDERDLLNVLRRYGRQGWTSGELPAGGLSLPLAMADNFDWALIGARPYTNGDGEACVLYKGQSYKRRELDEVDTKKLKLPRIVKYSRGARPTDPPHLKEGEEGGVQYVTLISFRGAGRVIEAYLDRDARTEAAAR
;
A
#
# COMPACT_ATOMS: atom_id res chain seq x y z
N MET A 1 -9.84 -25.49 -2.28
CA MET A 1 -10.39 -24.13 -2.17
C MET A 1 -9.51 -23.35 -1.19
N PRO A 2 -8.82 -22.30 -1.63
CA PRO A 2 -8.07 -21.45 -0.71
C PRO A 2 -9.01 -20.68 0.21
N THR A 3 -8.55 -20.39 1.43
CA THR A 3 -9.29 -19.62 2.43
C THR A 3 -8.56 -18.31 2.70
N LEU A 4 -9.28 -17.19 2.61
CA LEU A 4 -8.78 -15.86 2.96
C LEU A 4 -9.24 -15.50 4.37
N HIS A 5 -8.28 -15.11 5.22
CA HIS A 5 -8.55 -14.59 6.56
C HIS A 5 -8.52 -13.07 6.54
N LEU A 6 -9.65 -12.44 6.85
CA LEU A 6 -9.84 -11.00 6.74
C LEU A 6 -10.09 -10.39 8.11
N SER A 7 -9.44 -9.23 8.33
CA SER A 7 -9.69 -8.35 9.47
C SER A 7 -10.42 -7.10 8.99
N GLY A 8 -11.53 -6.80 9.64
CA GLY A 8 -12.39 -5.65 9.33
C GLY A 8 -11.95 -4.38 10.05
N PRO A 9 -12.44 -3.21 9.58
CA PRO A 9 -12.07 -1.91 10.15
C PRO A 9 -12.52 -1.71 11.62
N LEU A 10 -13.47 -2.53 12.09
CA LEU A 10 -13.99 -2.50 13.46
C LEU A 10 -13.42 -3.63 14.34
N GLY A 11 -12.39 -4.34 13.87
CA GLY A 11 -11.78 -5.47 14.60
C GLY A 11 -12.49 -6.81 14.44
N THR A 12 -13.52 -6.90 13.59
CA THR A 12 -14.16 -8.17 13.23
C THR A 12 -13.23 -9.05 12.42
N SER A 13 -13.24 -10.35 12.69
CA SER A 13 -12.50 -11.34 11.91
C SER A 13 -13.46 -12.24 11.16
N LEU A 14 -13.17 -12.52 9.89
CA LEU A 14 -13.92 -13.49 9.10
C LEU A 14 -13.00 -14.30 8.19
N SER A 15 -13.45 -15.50 7.82
CA SER A 15 -12.78 -16.35 6.84
C SER A 15 -13.70 -16.51 5.63
N VAL A 16 -13.16 -16.31 4.44
CA VAL A 16 -13.87 -16.48 3.17
C VAL A 16 -13.26 -17.64 2.43
N GLU A 17 -14.06 -18.63 2.08
CA GLU A 17 -13.65 -19.66 1.13
C GLU A 17 -13.71 -19.09 -0.28
N VAL A 18 -12.65 -19.33 -1.05
CA VAL A 18 -12.57 -18.94 -2.45
C VAL A 18 -12.66 -20.22 -3.28
N GLU A 19 -13.60 -20.23 -4.23
CA GLU A 19 -13.88 -21.39 -5.07
C GLU A 19 -12.66 -21.78 -5.91
N ASP A 20 -12.01 -20.79 -6.53
CA ASP A 20 -10.83 -20.95 -7.37
C ASP A 20 -9.72 -19.97 -6.99
N GLU A 21 -8.47 -20.42 -6.98
CA GLU A 21 -7.30 -19.57 -6.70
C GLU A 21 -7.20 -18.37 -7.65
N ARG A 22 -7.66 -18.52 -8.90
CA ARG A 22 -7.70 -17.43 -9.90
C ARG A 22 -8.59 -16.26 -9.47
N ASP A 23 -9.56 -16.50 -8.58
CA ASP A 23 -10.47 -15.48 -8.06
C ASP A 23 -9.99 -14.79 -6.79
N LEU A 24 -8.87 -15.23 -6.22
CA LEU A 24 -8.36 -14.73 -4.94
C LEU A 24 -8.20 -13.20 -4.95
N LEU A 25 -7.63 -12.63 -6.02
CA LEU A 25 -7.47 -11.18 -6.15
C LEU A 25 -8.80 -10.44 -6.33
N ASN A 26 -9.79 -11.07 -6.97
CA ASN A 26 -11.13 -10.47 -7.12
C ASN A 26 -11.84 -10.42 -5.75
N VAL A 27 -11.70 -11.47 -4.94
CA VAL A 27 -12.21 -11.50 -3.57
C VAL A 27 -11.49 -10.47 -2.69
N LEU A 28 -10.16 -10.37 -2.76
CA LEU A 28 -9.41 -9.34 -2.04
C LEU A 28 -9.89 -7.92 -2.39
N ARG A 29 -10.07 -7.60 -3.68
CA ARG A 29 -10.62 -6.31 -4.11
C ARG A 29 -12.02 -6.05 -3.53
N ARG A 30 -12.92 -7.04 -3.64
CA ARG A 30 -14.31 -6.92 -3.18
C ARG A 30 -14.37 -6.52 -1.69
N TYR A 31 -13.58 -7.19 -0.86
CA TYR A 31 -13.55 -6.92 0.58
C TYR A 31 -12.69 -5.70 0.91
N GLY A 32 -11.58 -5.50 0.22
CA GLY A 32 -10.67 -4.38 0.48
C GLY A 32 -11.23 -3.01 0.11
N ARG A 33 -12.14 -2.91 -0.87
CA ARG A 33 -12.93 -1.67 -1.10
C ARG A 33 -13.76 -1.26 0.12
N GLN A 34 -14.12 -2.22 0.98
CA GLN A 34 -14.84 -2.00 2.24
C GLN A 34 -13.88 -1.82 3.44
N GLY A 35 -12.56 -1.78 3.21
CA GLY A 35 -11.54 -1.60 4.24
C GLY A 35 -11.10 -2.88 4.96
N TRP A 36 -11.47 -4.06 4.46
CA TRP A 36 -10.97 -5.33 4.99
C TRP A 36 -9.55 -5.61 4.53
N THR A 37 -8.74 -6.21 5.38
CA THR A 37 -7.32 -6.51 5.11
C THR A 37 -7.02 -7.97 5.35
N SER A 38 -6.07 -8.54 4.59
CA SER A 38 -5.55 -9.90 4.79
C SER A 38 -4.08 -9.85 5.19
N GLY A 39 -3.72 -10.55 6.27
CA GLY A 39 -2.34 -10.59 6.77
C GLY A 39 -1.89 -9.29 7.44
N GLU A 40 -0.58 -9.19 7.66
CA GLU A 40 0.07 -8.06 8.32
C GLU A 40 1.00 -7.30 7.37
N LEU A 41 1.27 -6.05 7.73
CA LEU A 41 2.21 -5.20 7.02
C LEU A 41 3.65 -5.71 7.28
N PRO A 42 4.45 -6.03 6.25
CA PRO A 42 5.85 -6.39 6.46
C PRO A 42 6.67 -5.21 6.98
N ALA A 43 7.79 -5.51 7.66
CA ALA A 43 8.77 -4.51 8.06
C ALA A 43 9.30 -3.75 6.82
N GLY A 44 9.27 -2.41 6.87
CA GLY A 44 9.59 -1.56 5.72
C GLY A 44 8.44 -1.37 4.71
N GLY A 45 7.27 -1.96 4.98
CA GLY A 45 6.11 -1.92 4.09
C GLY A 45 6.25 -2.81 2.86
N LEU A 46 5.20 -2.84 2.05
CA LEU A 46 5.20 -3.56 0.78
C LEU A 46 6.24 -2.95 -0.18
N SER A 47 6.83 -3.76 -1.05
CA SER A 47 7.78 -3.29 -2.07
C SER A 47 7.30 -3.71 -3.46
N LEU A 48 6.95 -2.74 -4.29
CA LEU A 48 6.50 -2.95 -5.66
C LEU A 48 7.39 -2.18 -6.66
N PRO A 49 7.34 -2.52 -7.96
CA PRO A 49 8.03 -1.79 -9.02
C PRO A 49 7.65 -0.31 -9.07
N LEU A 50 8.60 0.58 -9.41
CA LEU A 50 8.36 2.02 -9.51
C LEU A 50 7.25 2.36 -10.52
N ALA A 51 7.18 1.61 -11.62
CA ALA A 51 6.16 1.78 -12.66
C ALA A 51 4.71 1.56 -12.19
N MET A 52 4.52 1.04 -10.96
CA MET A 52 3.21 0.82 -10.36
C MET A 52 2.73 1.93 -9.43
N ALA A 53 3.54 2.97 -9.20
CA ALA A 53 3.27 4.00 -8.21
C ALA A 53 1.95 4.76 -8.40
N ASP A 54 1.49 4.86 -9.65
CA ASP A 54 0.33 5.66 -10.04
C ASP A 54 -0.89 4.83 -10.44
N ASN A 55 -0.77 3.51 -10.55
CA ASN A 55 -1.83 2.63 -11.07
C ASN A 55 -2.07 1.38 -10.22
N PHE A 56 -1.40 1.24 -9.07
CA PHE A 56 -1.65 0.17 -8.12
C PHE A 56 -3.08 0.22 -7.56
N ASP A 57 -3.74 -0.93 -7.54
CA ASP A 57 -5.06 -1.08 -6.94
C ASP A 57 -4.97 -1.16 -5.41
N TRP A 58 -5.24 -0.04 -4.75
CA TRP A 58 -5.23 0.07 -3.29
C TRP A 58 -6.23 -0.85 -2.60
N ALA A 59 -7.31 -1.26 -3.28
CA ALA A 59 -8.27 -2.20 -2.70
C ALA A 59 -7.66 -3.57 -2.45
N LEU A 60 -6.58 -3.96 -3.14
CA LEU A 60 -5.91 -5.24 -2.89
C LEU A 60 -5.36 -5.39 -1.47
N ILE A 61 -5.07 -4.26 -0.83
CA ILE A 61 -4.55 -4.23 0.55
C ILE A 61 -5.56 -3.60 1.52
N GLY A 62 -6.82 -3.40 1.11
CA GLY A 62 -7.82 -2.77 1.96
C GLY A 62 -7.58 -1.28 2.22
N ALA A 63 -6.85 -0.61 1.35
CA ALA A 63 -6.55 0.81 1.45
C ALA A 63 -7.36 1.64 0.45
N ARG A 64 -7.46 2.95 0.67
CA ARG A 64 -8.17 3.86 -0.24
C ARG A 64 -7.39 5.17 -0.46
N PRO A 65 -7.16 5.58 -1.72
CA PRO A 65 -6.53 6.86 -2.01
C PRO A 65 -7.49 8.01 -1.69
N TYR A 66 -6.95 9.15 -1.28
CA TYR A 66 -7.68 10.40 -1.10
C TYR A 66 -6.73 11.59 -1.12
N THR A 67 -7.27 12.79 -1.36
CA THR A 67 -6.53 14.04 -1.23
C THR A 67 -6.85 14.65 0.13
N ASN A 68 -5.82 15.02 0.91
CA ASN A 68 -6.03 15.65 2.22
C ASN A 68 -6.38 17.15 2.09
N GLY A 69 -6.60 17.83 3.21
CA GLY A 69 -6.94 19.26 3.23
C GLY A 69 -5.84 20.18 2.68
N ASP A 70 -4.60 19.70 2.61
CA ASP A 70 -3.45 20.44 2.08
C ASP A 70 -3.25 20.19 0.57
N GLY A 71 -4.13 19.41 -0.07
CA GLY A 71 -4.01 19.05 -1.48
C GLY A 71 -3.03 17.90 -1.76
N GLU A 72 -2.53 17.23 -0.72
CA GLU A 72 -1.53 16.16 -0.87
C GLU A 72 -2.19 14.79 -1.11
N ALA A 73 -1.59 14.00 -2.01
CA ALA A 73 -1.97 12.62 -2.25
C ALA A 73 -1.68 11.73 -1.03
N CYS A 74 -2.72 11.11 -0.49
CA CYS A 74 -2.68 10.25 0.68
C CYS A 74 -3.39 8.92 0.43
N VAL A 75 -3.12 7.95 1.29
CA VAL A 75 -3.81 6.68 1.34
C VAL A 75 -4.27 6.40 2.76
N LEU A 76 -5.54 6.02 2.92
CA LEU A 76 -6.06 5.57 4.21
C LEU A 76 -5.98 4.04 4.30
N TYR A 77 -5.35 3.54 5.36
CA TYR A 77 -5.22 2.10 5.67
C TYR A 77 -5.38 1.87 7.17
N LYS A 78 -6.28 0.97 7.57
CA LYS A 78 -6.64 0.69 8.99
C LYS A 78 -6.83 1.96 9.84
N GLY A 79 -7.55 2.95 9.29
CA GLY A 79 -7.82 4.24 9.96
C GLY A 79 -6.63 5.21 10.06
N GLN A 80 -5.48 4.86 9.48
CA GLN A 80 -4.29 5.70 9.45
C GLN A 80 -4.08 6.32 8.08
N SER A 81 -3.65 7.58 8.05
CA SER A 81 -3.27 8.27 6.82
C SER A 81 -1.78 8.12 6.53
N TYR A 82 -1.46 7.69 5.32
CA TYR A 82 -0.10 7.57 4.78
C TYR A 82 0.08 8.56 3.63
N LYS A 83 1.03 9.48 3.79
CA LYS A 83 1.33 10.51 2.78
C LYS A 83 2.26 9.98 1.70
N ARG A 84 1.99 10.31 0.44
CA ARG A 84 2.91 10.09 -0.69
C ARG A 84 4.16 10.95 -0.51
N ARG A 85 5.33 10.35 -0.67
CA ARG A 85 6.65 11.01 -0.67
C ARG A 85 7.41 10.54 -1.90
N GLU A 86 7.90 11.48 -2.67
CA GLU A 86 8.80 11.18 -3.79
C GLU A 86 10.23 11.49 -3.34
N LEU A 87 11.09 10.49 -3.47
CA LEU A 87 12.51 10.61 -3.20
C LEU A 87 13.20 10.49 -4.54
N ASP A 88 13.88 11.57 -4.94
CA ASP A 88 14.61 11.62 -6.19
C ASP A 88 15.81 10.68 -6.18
N GLU A 89 16.25 10.33 -7.39
CA GLU A 89 17.47 9.58 -7.57
C GLU A 89 18.66 10.37 -7.02
N VAL A 90 19.45 9.72 -6.17
CA VAL A 90 20.72 10.26 -5.68
C VAL A 90 21.82 9.49 -6.40
N ASP A 91 22.51 10.13 -7.34
CA ASP A 91 23.71 9.56 -7.96
C ASP A 91 24.95 10.35 -7.54
N THR A 92 25.62 9.87 -6.50
CA THR A 92 26.91 10.39 -6.06
C THR A 92 27.95 9.27 -6.11
N LYS A 93 29.24 9.63 -6.13
CA LYS A 93 30.34 8.65 -6.07
C LYS A 93 30.27 7.73 -4.83
N LYS A 94 29.65 8.17 -3.75
CA LYS A 94 29.57 7.43 -2.46
C LYS A 94 28.23 6.73 -2.26
N LEU A 95 27.17 7.16 -2.94
CA LEU A 95 25.81 6.73 -2.69
C LEU A 95 25.01 6.80 -3.99
N LYS A 96 24.46 5.66 -4.41
CA LYS A 96 23.52 5.52 -5.51
C LYS A 96 22.19 5.03 -4.96
N LEU A 97 21.18 5.90 -4.92
CA LEU A 97 19.82 5.54 -4.51
C LEU A 97 18.88 5.78 -5.68
N PRO A 98 18.10 4.77 -6.11
CA PRO A 98 17.13 4.95 -7.17
C PRO A 98 16.00 5.89 -6.72
N ARG A 99 15.26 6.45 -7.68
CA ARG A 99 13.98 7.11 -7.39
C ARG A 99 13.03 6.16 -6.67
N ILE A 100 12.34 6.67 -5.66
CA ILE A 100 11.34 5.93 -4.86
C ILE A 100 10.09 6.79 -4.72
N VAL A 101 8.92 6.17 -4.89
CA VAL A 101 7.64 6.73 -4.40
C VAL A 101 7.23 5.92 -3.18
N LYS A 102 7.11 6.58 -2.03
CA LYS A 102 6.84 5.94 -0.74
C LYS A 102 5.59 6.49 -0.08
N TYR A 103 4.73 5.62 0.46
CA TYR A 103 3.62 6.02 1.30
C TYR A 103 3.96 5.67 2.75
N SER A 104 4.17 6.70 3.57
CA SER A 104 4.52 6.51 4.98
C SER A 104 3.81 7.52 5.89
N ARG A 105 3.87 7.29 7.20
CA ARG A 105 3.40 8.23 8.23
C ARG A 105 4.41 8.31 9.36
N GLY A 106 4.30 9.32 10.22
CA GLY A 106 5.05 9.34 11.47
C GLY A 106 4.71 8.13 12.34
N ALA A 107 5.72 7.53 12.95
CA ALA A 107 5.53 6.46 13.92
C ALA A 107 4.90 7.03 15.20
N ARG A 108 3.99 6.26 15.80
CA ARG A 108 3.36 6.53 17.08
C ARG A 108 4.01 5.68 18.16
N PRO A 109 3.92 6.07 19.44
CA PRO A 109 4.41 5.25 20.55
C PRO A 109 3.84 3.83 20.52
N THR A 110 2.56 3.68 20.15
CA THR A 110 1.82 2.42 20.08
C THR A 110 2.13 1.55 18.86
N ASP A 111 2.90 2.04 17.89
CA ASP A 111 3.28 1.20 16.75
C ASP A 111 4.26 0.09 17.20
N PRO A 112 4.14 -1.13 16.65
CA PRO A 112 5.10 -2.20 16.91
C PRO A 112 6.54 -1.77 16.56
N PRO A 113 7.54 -2.10 17.39
CA PRO A 113 8.93 -1.70 17.15
C PRO A 113 9.47 -2.14 15.78
N HIS A 114 9.11 -3.34 15.32
CA HIS A 114 9.56 -3.88 14.04
C HIS A 114 9.00 -3.14 12.80
N LEU A 115 8.00 -2.26 12.98
CA LEU A 115 7.45 -1.43 11.91
C LEU A 115 8.05 -0.01 11.88
N LYS A 116 8.82 0.37 12.92
CA LYS A 116 9.40 1.71 13.02
C LYS A 116 10.72 1.76 12.25
N GLU A 117 10.79 2.67 11.29
CA GLU A 117 11.99 3.00 10.52
C GLU A 117 12.58 4.32 11.00
N GLY A 118 13.90 4.38 11.17
CA GLY A 118 14.63 5.59 11.58
C GLY A 118 15.57 5.32 12.76
N GLU A 119 16.39 6.32 13.07
CA GLU A 119 17.35 6.23 14.18
C GLU A 119 16.65 6.33 15.54
N GLU A 120 17.22 5.66 16.54
CA GLU A 120 16.75 5.74 17.92
C GLU A 120 17.02 7.15 18.48
N GLY A 121 15.97 7.80 19.02
CA GLY A 121 16.02 9.21 19.43
C GLY A 121 15.76 10.23 18.31
N GLY A 122 15.54 9.78 17.07
CA GLY A 122 15.18 10.61 15.91
C GLY A 122 13.71 10.53 15.50
N VAL A 123 13.38 11.16 14.37
CA VAL A 123 12.03 11.03 13.77
C VAL A 123 11.90 9.66 13.13
N GLN A 124 10.91 8.88 13.60
CA GLN A 124 10.61 7.55 13.09
C GLN A 124 9.36 7.55 12.21
N TYR A 125 9.33 6.61 11.27
CA TYR A 125 8.24 6.45 10.31
C TYR A 125 7.73 5.02 10.26
N VAL A 126 6.51 4.84 9.77
CA VAL A 126 5.95 3.54 9.37
C VAL A 126 5.60 3.62 7.89
N THR A 127 6.21 2.76 7.08
CA THR A 127 5.94 2.68 5.64
C THR A 127 4.84 1.67 5.36
N LEU A 128 3.83 2.07 4.59
CA LEU A 128 2.81 1.17 4.06
C LEU A 128 3.33 0.45 2.82
N ILE A 129 3.85 1.21 1.87
CA ILE A 129 4.34 0.68 0.59
C ILE A 129 5.40 1.61 0.00
N SER A 130 6.37 1.00 -0.67
CA SER A 130 7.38 1.66 -1.48
C SER A 130 7.34 1.13 -2.92
N PHE A 131 7.30 2.03 -3.88
CA PHE A 131 7.45 1.76 -5.31
C PHE A 131 8.86 2.16 -5.72
N ARG A 132 9.67 1.21 -6.19
CA ARG A 132 11.10 1.42 -6.48
C ARG A 132 11.63 0.46 -7.52
N GLY A 133 12.77 0.83 -8.12
CA GLY A 133 13.50 -0.01 -9.07
C GLY A 133 12.79 -0.20 -10.43
N ALA A 134 13.45 -0.93 -11.32
CA ALA A 134 13.06 -1.11 -12.73
C ALA A 134 12.19 -2.36 -13.00
N GLY A 135 11.42 -2.80 -12.00
CA GLY A 135 10.56 -3.98 -12.14
C GLY A 135 9.43 -3.77 -13.17
N ARG A 136 8.91 -4.88 -13.73
CA ARG A 136 7.77 -4.84 -14.66
C ARG A 136 6.47 -4.67 -13.91
N VAL A 137 5.53 -3.98 -14.55
CA VAL A 137 4.15 -3.86 -14.08
C VAL A 137 3.52 -5.25 -13.96
N ILE A 138 2.85 -5.49 -12.83
CA ILE A 138 2.08 -6.71 -12.59
C ILE A 138 0.62 -6.39 -12.92
N GLU A 139 0.16 -6.77 -14.12
CA GLU A 139 -1.20 -6.44 -14.61
C GLU A 139 -2.31 -6.83 -13.63
N ALA A 140 -2.11 -7.92 -12.91
CA ALA A 140 -3.07 -8.42 -11.92
C ALA A 140 -3.26 -7.47 -10.73
N TYR A 141 -2.35 -6.50 -10.50
CA TYR A 141 -2.36 -5.57 -9.36
C TYR A 141 -2.79 -4.16 -9.71
N LEU A 142 -3.18 -3.93 -10.96
CA LEU A 142 -3.57 -2.60 -11.41
C LEU A 142 -5.03 -2.33 -11.10
N ASP A 143 -5.32 -1.06 -10.85
CA ASP A 143 -6.69 -0.57 -10.71
C ASP A 143 -7.37 -0.65 -12.08
N ARG A 144 -8.32 -1.57 -12.20
CA ARG A 144 -9.07 -1.80 -13.44
C ARG A 144 -10.21 -0.79 -13.62
N ASP A 145 -10.69 -0.21 -12.53
CA ASP A 145 -11.84 0.69 -12.56
C ASP A 145 -11.38 2.11 -12.99
N ALA A 146 -10.19 2.53 -12.58
CA ALA A 146 -9.57 3.79 -13.00
C ALA A 146 -9.41 3.93 -14.53
N ARG A 147 -9.26 2.82 -15.26
CA ARG A 147 -9.17 2.82 -16.73
C ARG A 147 -10.51 3.09 -17.42
N THR A 148 -11.63 2.83 -16.74
CA THR A 148 -12.97 2.94 -17.32
C THR A 148 -13.48 4.39 -17.26
N GLU A 149 -13.11 5.15 -16.22
CA GLU A 149 -13.46 6.57 -16.11
C GLU A 149 -12.67 7.47 -17.07
N ALA A 150 -11.43 7.11 -17.41
CA ALA A 150 -10.62 7.86 -18.38
C ALA A 150 -11.08 7.65 -19.84
N ALA A 151 -11.76 6.55 -20.15
CA ALA A 151 -12.33 6.28 -21.47
C ALA A 151 -13.77 6.81 -21.64
N ALA A 152 -14.39 7.28 -20.55
CA ALA A 152 -15.74 7.85 -20.52
C ALA A 152 -15.76 9.39 -20.42
N ARG A 153 -14.59 10.03 -20.54
CA ARG A 153 -14.40 11.48 -20.64
C ARG A 153 -13.76 11.83 -21.97
#